data_AF-A0A1W1UJS7-F1
#
_entry.id   AF-A0A1W1UJS7-F1
#
_cell.length_a   1.000
_cell.length_b   1.000
_cell.length_c   1.000
_cell.angle_alpha   90.00
_cell.angle_beta   90.00
_cell.angle_gamma   90.00
#
_symmetry.space_group_name_H-M   'P 1'
#
loop_
_entity.id
_entity.type
_entity.pdbx_description
1 polymer ?
#
loop_
_entity_poly.entity_id
_entity_poly.type
_entity_poly.pdbx_seq_one_letter_code
_entity_poly.pdbx_strand_id
1 'polypeptide(L)'
;MHFESKDALIAELIADHVARADTNYKSFLESLPRDIPTSEVLLALIEKIADVLMDTIGYENMNKIYQMLLAGTVDTMAVKGYNRELYTLFHSVLEKGIKQGEFKSTLPAETLSRHFVMAIRGISYEWCIRYPEFDLKEQVVEHSRLLVAGIMINTTK
;
A
#
# COMPACT_ATOMS: atom_id res chain seq x y z
N MET A 1 -15.04 -23.59 -25.70
CA MET A 1 -14.01 -24.26 -24.87
C MET A 1 -12.65 -23.67 -25.26
N HIS A 2 -11.77 -23.15 -24.41
CA HIS A 2 -11.71 -22.89 -22.97
C HIS A 2 -10.69 -21.73 -22.82
N PHE A 3 -11.06 -20.60 -22.22
CA PHE A 3 -10.09 -19.59 -21.76
C PHE A 3 -10.09 -19.39 -20.24
N GLU A 4 -10.98 -20.10 -19.51
CA GLU A 4 -11.01 -20.10 -18.04
C GLU A 4 -9.66 -20.45 -17.40
N SER A 5 -8.78 -21.23 -18.04
CA SER A 5 -7.54 -21.68 -17.38
C SER A 5 -6.38 -20.68 -17.36
N LYS A 6 -6.25 -19.79 -18.35
CA LYS A 6 -5.11 -18.85 -18.41
C LYS A 6 -5.35 -17.66 -17.49
N ASP A 7 -6.54 -17.08 -17.58
CA ASP A 7 -6.91 -15.91 -16.79
C ASP A 7 -7.08 -16.26 -15.31
N ALA A 8 -7.65 -17.45 -15.00
CA ALA A 8 -7.70 -17.94 -13.63
C ALA A 8 -6.30 -18.24 -13.06
N LEU A 9 -5.39 -18.83 -13.86
CA LEU A 9 -4.00 -19.05 -13.42
C LEU A 9 -3.28 -17.72 -13.14
N ILE A 10 -3.50 -16.70 -13.97
CA ILE A 10 -2.95 -15.36 -13.72
C ILE A 10 -3.57 -14.76 -12.45
N ALA A 11 -4.88 -14.93 -12.23
CA ALA A 11 -5.56 -14.48 -11.01
C ALA A 11 -4.95 -15.12 -9.75
N GLU A 12 -4.73 -16.43 -9.80
CA GLU A 12 -4.17 -17.21 -8.70
C GLU A 12 -2.73 -16.78 -8.40
N LEU A 13 -1.90 -16.61 -9.44
CA LEU A 13 -0.53 -16.11 -9.30
C LEU A 13 -0.50 -14.70 -8.70
N ILE A 14 -1.40 -13.81 -9.13
CA ILE A 14 -1.54 -12.47 -8.57
C ILE A 14 -1.95 -12.56 -7.09
N ALA A 15 -2.93 -13.39 -6.75
CA ALA A 15 -3.40 -13.55 -5.38
C ALA A 15 -2.29 -14.06 -4.44
N ASP A 16 -1.54 -15.06 -4.88
CA ASP A 16 -0.40 -15.63 -4.17
C ASP A 16 0.74 -14.60 -4.01
N HIS A 17 1.01 -13.79 -5.04
CA HIS A 17 1.98 -12.69 -4.93
C HIS A 17 1.52 -11.62 -3.94
N VAL A 18 0.24 -11.26 -3.93
CA VAL A 18 -0.32 -10.31 -2.97
C VAL A 18 -0.22 -10.83 -1.54
N ALA A 19 -0.56 -12.10 -1.31
CA ALA A 19 -0.47 -12.71 0.02
C ALA A 19 0.98 -12.72 0.55
N ARG A 20 1.95 -13.02 -0.33
CA ARG A 20 3.38 -12.91 0.00
C ARG A 20 3.82 -11.48 0.30
N ALA A 21 3.36 -10.50 -0.48
CA ALA A 21 3.67 -9.10 -0.23
C ALA A 21 3.14 -8.66 1.13
N ASP A 22 1.89 -8.99 1.46
CA ASP A 22 1.27 -8.67 2.75
C ASP A 22 2.02 -9.34 3.93
N THR A 23 2.44 -10.59 3.76
CA THR A 23 3.28 -11.30 4.74
C THR A 23 4.63 -10.60 4.91
N ASN A 24 5.27 -10.17 3.82
CA ASN A 24 6.53 -9.44 3.85
C ASN A 24 6.41 -8.11 4.61
N TYR A 25 5.34 -7.35 4.37
CA TYR A 25 5.05 -6.10 5.09
C TYR A 25 4.88 -6.34 6.59
N LYS A 26 4.16 -7.40 6.97
CA LYS A 26 3.97 -7.79 8.36
C LYS A 26 5.30 -8.12 9.04
N SER A 27 6.09 -9.01 8.45
CA SER A 27 7.40 -9.39 8.99
C SER A 27 8.35 -8.19 9.08
N PHE A 28 8.29 -7.26 8.11
CA PHE A 28 9.03 -6.01 8.17
C PHE A 28 8.62 -5.16 9.38
N LEU A 29 7.33 -4.93 9.59
CA LEU A 29 6.83 -4.16 10.74
C LEU A 29 7.22 -4.81 12.07
N GLU A 30 7.16 -6.14 12.16
CA GLU A 30 7.57 -6.90 13.36
C GLU A 30 9.08 -6.80 13.65
N SER A 31 9.89 -6.50 12.63
CA SER A 31 11.34 -6.32 12.75
C SER A 31 11.77 -4.91 13.18
N LEU A 32 10.87 -3.92 13.10
CA LEU A 32 11.19 -2.55 13.47
C LEU A 32 11.40 -2.41 14.99
N PRO A 33 12.26 -1.47 15.45
CA PRO A 33 12.39 -1.15 16.86
C PRO A 33 11.05 -0.74 17.48
N ARG A 34 10.85 -1.01 18.77
CA ARG A 34 9.56 -0.73 19.44
C ARG A 34 9.36 0.73 19.81
N ASP A 35 10.43 1.50 19.84
CA ASP A 35 10.55 2.87 20.35
C ASP A 35 10.57 3.94 19.26
N ILE A 36 10.52 3.56 17.98
CA ILE A 36 10.39 4.54 16.90
C ILE A 36 8.98 5.17 16.86
N PRO A 37 8.86 6.47 16.52
CA PRO A 37 7.59 7.15 16.38
C PRO A 37 6.66 6.46 15.38
N THR A 38 5.36 6.48 15.63
CA THR A 38 4.36 5.87 14.74
C THR A 38 4.32 6.51 13.36
N SER A 39 4.68 7.79 13.25
CA SER A 39 4.86 8.49 11.97
C SER A 39 5.99 7.88 11.13
N GLU A 40 7.11 7.55 11.77
CA GLU A 40 8.25 6.89 11.12
C GLU A 40 7.92 5.45 10.75
N VAL A 41 7.21 4.70 11.61
CA VAL A 41 6.71 3.35 11.29
C VAL A 41 5.83 3.39 10.04
N LEU A 42 4.93 4.37 9.96
CA LEU A 42 3.99 4.53 8.85
C LEU A 42 4.72 4.86 7.54
N LEU A 43 5.69 5.78 7.58
CA LEU A 43 6.53 6.10 6.42
C LEU A 43 7.39 4.90 6.00
N ALA A 44 7.98 4.18 6.95
CA ALA A 44 8.78 2.98 6.68
C ALA A 44 7.96 1.88 6.00
N LEU A 45 6.70 1.67 6.43
CA LEU A 45 5.79 0.75 5.75
C LEU A 45 5.54 1.16 4.29
N ILE A 46 5.34 2.46 4.04
CA ILE A 46 5.08 3.00 2.70
C ILE A 46 6.31 2.84 1.80
N GLU A 47 7.50 3.16 2.30
CA GLU A 47 8.77 2.92 1.61
C GLU A 47 8.93 1.44 1.27
N LYS A 48 8.62 0.55 2.22
CA LYS A 48 8.67 -0.89 2.00
C LYS A 48 7.69 -1.36 0.92
N ILE A 49 6.50 -0.77 0.85
CA ILE A 49 5.54 -1.05 -0.23
C ILE A 49 6.11 -0.61 -1.56
N ALA A 50 6.70 0.59 -1.64
CA ALA A 50 7.35 1.08 -2.86
C ALA A 50 8.44 0.12 -3.36
N ASP A 51 9.29 -0.35 -2.46
CA ASP A 51 10.36 -1.32 -2.76
C ASP A 51 9.78 -2.64 -3.30
N VAL A 52 8.70 -3.17 -2.70
CA VAL A 52 8.06 -4.39 -3.21
C VAL A 52 7.45 -4.16 -4.60
N LEU A 53 6.81 -3.01 -4.83
CA LEU A 53 6.25 -2.67 -6.14
C LEU A 53 7.34 -2.57 -7.22
N MET A 54 8.48 -1.96 -6.90
CA MET A 54 9.58 -1.76 -7.85
C MET A 54 10.44 -3.01 -8.04
N ASP A 55 10.92 -3.61 -6.95
CA ASP A 55 12.00 -4.61 -6.99
C ASP A 55 11.47 -6.04 -7.03
N THR A 56 10.26 -6.26 -6.51
CA THR A 56 9.67 -7.61 -6.43
C THR A 56 8.61 -7.85 -7.49
N ILE A 57 7.67 -6.90 -7.66
CA ILE A 57 6.63 -7.01 -8.69
C ILE A 57 7.16 -6.49 -10.03
N GLY A 58 7.75 -5.31 -10.04
CA GLY A 58 8.28 -4.66 -11.23
C GLY A 58 7.21 -4.02 -12.11
N TYR A 59 7.66 -3.06 -12.92
CA TYR A 59 6.82 -2.23 -13.77
C TYR A 59 5.91 -3.05 -14.70
N GLU A 60 6.47 -4.02 -15.44
CA GLU A 60 5.69 -4.78 -16.43
C GLU A 60 4.51 -5.52 -15.81
N ASN A 61 4.70 -6.09 -14.62
CA ASN A 61 3.64 -6.81 -13.92
C ASN A 61 2.63 -5.86 -13.31
N MET A 62 3.07 -4.74 -12.71
CA MET A 62 2.16 -3.71 -12.21
C MET A 62 1.28 -3.13 -13.32
N ASN A 63 1.86 -2.83 -14.49
CA ASN A 63 1.11 -2.31 -15.64
C ASN A 63 0.04 -3.32 -16.11
N LYS A 64 0.39 -4.61 -16.23
CA LYS A 64 -0.57 -5.68 -16.57
C LYS A 64 -1.68 -5.81 -15.52
N ILE A 65 -1.33 -5.78 -14.23
CA ILE A 65 -2.31 -5.83 -13.13
C ILE A 65 -3.30 -4.68 -13.23
N TYR A 66 -2.83 -3.44 -13.49
CA TYR A 66 -3.72 -2.29 -13.65
C TYR A 66 -4.61 -2.39 -14.89
N GLN A 67 -4.09 -2.89 -16.02
CA GLN A 67 -4.89 -3.15 -17.21
C GLN A 67 -6.02 -4.16 -16.91
N MET A 68 -5.71 -5.26 -16.22
CA MET A 68 -6.70 -6.26 -15.82
C MET A 68 -7.74 -5.71 -14.83
N LEU A 69 -7.30 -4.91 -13.87
CA LEU A 69 -8.18 -4.24 -12.91
C LEU A 69 -9.19 -3.33 -13.59
N LEU A 70 -8.75 -2.55 -14.59
CA LEU A 70 -9.59 -1.63 -15.34
C LEU A 70 -10.49 -2.33 -16.36
N ALA A 71 -9.97 -3.37 -17.02
CA ALA A 71 -10.73 -4.14 -17.98
C ALA A 71 -11.80 -5.04 -17.33
N GLY A 72 -11.62 -5.39 -16.05
CA GLY A 72 -12.55 -6.25 -15.31
C GLY A 72 -12.59 -7.69 -15.83
N THR A 73 -11.53 -8.13 -16.52
CA THR A 73 -11.48 -9.41 -17.24
C THR A 73 -11.21 -10.61 -16.35
N VAL A 74 -10.73 -10.39 -15.11
CA VAL A 74 -10.31 -11.44 -14.17
C VAL A 74 -10.72 -11.07 -12.75
N ASP A 75 -10.94 -12.08 -11.90
CA ASP A 75 -11.12 -11.84 -10.46
C ASP A 75 -9.85 -11.24 -9.85
N THR A 76 -9.90 -9.95 -9.58
CA THR A 76 -8.82 -9.15 -9.01
C THR A 76 -9.12 -8.76 -7.56
N MET A 77 -10.09 -9.43 -6.91
CA MET A 77 -10.45 -9.15 -5.52
C MET A 77 -9.28 -9.32 -4.57
N ALA A 78 -8.37 -10.25 -4.84
CA ALA A 78 -7.14 -10.39 -4.07
C ALA A 78 -6.27 -9.13 -4.09
N VAL A 79 -6.30 -8.32 -5.16
CA VAL A 79 -5.53 -7.08 -5.28
C VAL A 79 -6.25 -5.90 -4.64
N LYS A 80 -7.55 -5.75 -4.95
CA LYS A 80 -8.33 -4.53 -4.62
C LYS A 80 -9.13 -4.61 -3.33
N GLY A 81 -9.41 -5.81 -2.82
CA GLY A 81 -10.32 -6.06 -1.71
C GLY A 81 -9.86 -5.44 -0.39
N TYR A 82 -10.82 -4.91 0.38
CA TYR A 82 -10.57 -4.34 1.71
C TYR A 82 -10.23 -5.38 2.78
N ASN A 83 -10.39 -6.67 2.47
CA ASN A 83 -10.03 -7.80 3.32
C ASN A 83 -8.53 -8.16 3.28
N ARG A 84 -7.72 -7.45 2.49
CA ARG A 84 -6.26 -7.64 2.48
C ARG A 84 -5.64 -7.28 3.83
N GLU A 85 -4.65 -8.06 4.25
CA GLU A 85 -3.93 -7.81 5.50
C GLU A 85 -3.20 -6.46 5.47
N LEU A 86 -2.85 -5.95 4.27
CA LEU A 86 -2.39 -4.58 4.08
C LEU A 86 -3.24 -3.52 4.82
N TYR A 87 -4.57 -3.59 4.73
CA TYR A 87 -5.45 -2.62 5.39
C TYR A 87 -5.40 -2.75 6.92
N THR A 88 -5.26 -3.99 7.42
CA THR A 88 -5.08 -4.27 8.84
C THR A 88 -3.75 -3.69 9.35
N LEU A 89 -2.65 -3.84 8.59
CA LEU A 89 -1.35 -3.28 8.96
C LEU A 89 -1.41 -1.75 9.09
N PHE A 90 -1.98 -1.05 8.09
CA PHE A 90 -2.19 0.39 8.17
C PHE A 90 -3.08 0.77 9.34
N HIS A 91 -4.20 0.07 9.53
CA HIS A 91 -5.11 0.30 10.65
C HIS A 91 -4.36 0.22 11.99
N SER A 92 -3.58 -0.84 12.22
CA SER A 92 -2.86 -1.04 13.48
C SER A 92 -1.86 0.08 13.78
N VAL A 93 -1.10 0.52 12.77
CA VAL A 93 -0.14 1.63 12.94
C VAL A 93 -0.86 2.95 13.22
N LEU A 94 -1.92 3.26 12.46
CA LEU A 94 -2.71 4.48 12.63
C LEU A 94 -3.45 4.52 13.98
N GLU A 95 -4.06 3.41 14.38
CA GLU A 95 -4.78 3.30 15.64
C GLU A 95 -3.81 3.46 16.83
N LYS A 96 -2.60 2.88 16.75
CA LYS A 96 -1.55 3.07 17.75
C LYS A 96 -1.18 4.55 17.87
N GLY A 97 -0.90 5.24 16.77
CA GLY A 97 -0.53 6.66 16.78
C GLY A 97 -1.64 7.58 17.31
N ILE A 98 -2.91 7.27 17.01
CA ILE A 98 -4.06 7.98 17.59
C ILE A 98 -4.15 7.74 19.10
N LYS A 99 -4.02 6.49 19.57
CA LYS A 99 -4.07 6.14 21.01
C LYS A 99 -2.92 6.76 21.79
N GLN A 100 -1.75 6.91 21.17
CA GLN A 100 -0.57 7.53 21.78
C GLN A 100 -0.57 9.06 21.70
N GLY A 101 -1.54 9.67 21.01
CA GLY A 101 -1.61 11.12 20.82
C GLY A 101 -0.55 11.66 19.85
N GLU A 102 0.05 10.82 19.01
CA GLU A 102 0.95 11.24 17.94
C GLU A 102 0.16 11.74 16.72
N PHE A 103 -1.00 11.13 16.47
CA PHE A 103 -1.92 11.50 15.39
C PHE A 103 -3.24 12.07 15.90
N LYS A 104 -3.79 13.04 15.16
CA LYS A 104 -5.13 13.58 15.30
C LYS A 104 -5.85 13.52 13.97
N SER A 105 -7.02 12.91 13.95
CA SER A 105 -7.88 12.87 12.79
C SER A 105 -9.35 12.94 13.19
N THR A 106 -10.16 13.53 12.31
CA THR A 106 -11.62 13.47 12.38
C THR A 106 -12.17 12.18 11.79
N LEU A 107 -11.34 11.42 11.06
CA LEU A 107 -11.70 10.15 10.45
C LEU A 107 -11.30 8.97 11.35
N PRO A 108 -12.10 7.89 11.39
CA PRO A 108 -11.69 6.64 12.02
C PRO A 108 -10.41 6.06 11.38
N ALA A 109 -9.62 5.33 12.17
CA ALA A 109 -8.38 4.68 11.69
C ALA A 109 -8.62 3.76 10.48
N GLU A 110 -9.78 3.08 10.43
CA GLU A 110 -10.19 2.28 9.28
C GLU A 110 -10.41 3.11 8.01
N THR A 111 -11.03 4.28 8.12
CA THR A 111 -11.20 5.17 6.96
C THR A 111 -9.86 5.74 6.52
N LEU A 112 -9.00 6.10 7.46
CA LEU A 112 -7.63 6.55 7.17
C LEU A 112 -6.81 5.47 6.46
N SER A 113 -6.87 4.20 6.89
CA SER A 113 -6.13 3.12 6.23
C SER A 113 -6.52 2.99 4.77
N ARG A 114 -7.82 3.15 4.46
CA ARG A 114 -8.32 3.18 3.08
C ARG A 114 -7.77 4.37 2.28
N HIS A 115 -7.68 5.56 2.87
CA HIS A 115 -7.10 6.72 2.21
C HIS A 115 -5.61 6.56 1.89
N PHE A 116 -4.81 6.05 2.84
CA PHE A 116 -3.39 5.78 2.60
C PHE A 116 -3.18 4.75 1.49
N VAL A 117 -3.89 3.62 1.53
CA VAL A 117 -3.78 2.61 0.46
C VAL A 117 -4.27 3.17 -0.88
N MET A 118 -5.32 3.99 -0.90
CA MET A 118 -5.81 4.64 -2.13
C MET A 118 -4.76 5.59 -2.71
N ALA A 119 -4.09 6.39 -1.88
CA ALA A 119 -3.03 7.29 -2.33
C ALA A 119 -1.86 6.52 -2.98
N ILE A 120 -1.38 5.46 -2.31
CA ILE A 120 -0.32 4.60 -2.85
C ILE A 120 -0.75 3.97 -4.18
N ARG A 121 -1.99 3.48 -4.28
CA ARG A 121 -2.53 2.92 -5.53
C ARG A 121 -2.60 3.95 -6.65
N GLY A 122 -2.99 5.19 -6.35
CA GLY A 122 -3.05 6.28 -7.32
C GLY A 122 -1.67 6.61 -7.88
N ILE A 123 -0.67 6.73 -7.01
CA ILE A 123 0.73 7.02 -7.40
C ILE A 123 1.35 5.86 -8.17
N SER A 124 1.06 4.62 -7.76
CA SER A 124 1.52 3.41 -8.46
C SER A 124 0.89 3.28 -9.86
N TYR A 125 -0.33 3.78 -10.03
CA TYR A 125 -0.98 3.86 -11.34
C TYR A 125 -0.36 4.97 -12.20
N GLU A 126 -0.08 6.13 -11.62
CA GLU A 126 0.61 7.24 -12.30
C GLU A 126 2.00 6.81 -12.78
N TRP A 127 2.73 6.06 -11.95
CA TRP A 127 3.99 5.43 -12.33
C TRP A 127 3.85 4.54 -13.57
N CYS A 128 2.77 3.75 -13.66
CA CYS A 128 2.54 2.91 -14.84
C CYS A 128 2.31 3.73 -16.13
N ILE A 129 1.66 4.89 -16.01
CA ILE A 129 1.37 5.80 -17.13
C ILE A 129 2.63 6.54 -17.60
N ARG A 130 3.50 6.94 -16.67
CA ARG A 130 4.64 7.84 -16.92
C ARG A 130 6.00 7.15 -16.89
N TYR A 131 6.03 5.84 -17.04
CA TYR A 131 7.28 5.09 -17.04
C TYR A 131 8.07 5.33 -18.34
N PRO A 132 9.41 5.51 -18.28
CA PRO A 132 10.28 5.43 -17.11
C PRO A 132 10.55 6.77 -16.39
N GLU A 133 9.93 7.88 -16.80
CA GLU A 133 10.25 9.22 -16.30
C GLU A 133 9.74 9.53 -14.88
N PHE A 134 8.92 8.65 -14.31
CA PHE A 134 8.33 8.83 -12.97
C PHE A 134 9.03 7.95 -11.92
N ASP A 135 9.59 8.57 -10.89
CA ASP A 135 10.15 7.85 -9.75
C ASP A 135 9.03 7.47 -8.76
N LEU A 136 8.66 6.18 -8.74
CA LEU A 136 7.60 5.69 -7.85
C LEU A 136 7.95 5.93 -6.37
N LYS A 137 9.18 5.64 -5.96
CA LYS A 137 9.57 5.66 -4.56
C LYS A 137 9.64 7.08 -4.04
N GLU A 138 10.24 7.99 -4.80
CA GLU A 138 10.28 9.41 -4.44
C GLU A 138 8.87 9.97 -4.28
N GLN A 139 8.00 9.74 -5.27
CA GLN A 139 6.66 10.32 -5.30
C GLN A 139 5.73 9.74 -4.23
N VAL A 140 5.78 8.43 -3.97
CA VAL A 140 4.94 7.83 -2.92
C VAL A 140 5.36 8.30 -1.53
N VAL A 141 6.65 8.48 -1.30
CA VAL A 141 7.18 8.98 -0.02
C VAL A 141 6.84 10.45 0.15
N GLU A 142 7.06 11.30 -0.86
CA GLU A 142 6.73 12.73 -0.81
C GLU A 142 5.24 12.94 -0.53
N HIS A 143 4.37 12.28 -1.29
CA HIS A 143 2.92 12.38 -1.09
C HIS A 143 2.50 11.88 0.29
N SER A 144 3.08 10.78 0.76
CA SER A 144 2.74 10.20 2.06
C SER A 144 3.21 11.07 3.22
N ARG A 145 4.34 11.78 3.09
CA ARG A 145 4.76 12.78 4.08
C ARG A 145 3.71 13.89 4.24
N LEU A 146 3.08 14.34 3.15
CA LEU A 146 1.99 15.32 3.22
C LEU A 146 0.77 14.76 3.97
N LEU A 147 0.39 13.51 3.69
CA LEU A 147 -0.72 12.84 4.39
C LEU A 147 -0.43 12.64 5.88
N VAL A 148 0.78 12.19 6.23
CA VAL A 148 1.21 12.03 7.62
C VAL A 148 1.23 13.38 8.33
N ALA A 149 1.86 14.41 7.74
CA ALA A 149 1.89 15.75 8.31
C ALA A 149 0.48 16.31 8.57
N GLY A 150 -0.48 16.03 7.67
CA GLY A 150 -1.87 16.45 7.81
C GLY A 150 -2.60 15.83 9.02
N ILE A 151 -2.10 14.71 9.55
CA ILE A 151 -2.67 14.05 10.75
C ILE A 151 -1.76 14.14 11.97
N MET A 152 -0.56 14.71 11.88
CA MET A 152 0.33 14.88 13.04
C MET A 152 -0.25 15.89 14.01
N ILE A 153 -0.14 15.62 15.31
CA ILE A 153 -0.39 16.64 16.33
C ILE A 153 0.82 17.58 16.34
N ASN A 154 0.65 18.80 15.83
CA ASN A 154 1.64 19.85 16.05
C ASN A 154 1.71 20.12 17.55
N THR A 155 2.81 19.72 18.18
CA THR A 155 3.17 20.20 19.51
C THR A 155 3.61 21.65 19.32
N THR A 156 2.65 22.57 19.39
CA THR A 156 2.96 23.97 19.61
C THR A 156 3.66 24.04 20.97
N LYS A 157 4.98 24.24 20.96
CA LYS A 157 5.69 24.75 22.13
C LYS A 157 5.31 26.21 22.34
#